data_AF-A0A9D8F4V2-F1
#
_entry.id   AF-A0A9D8F4V2-F1
#
_cell.length_a   1.000
_cell.length_b   1.000
_cell.length_c   1.000
_cell.angle_alpha   90.00
_cell.angle_beta   90.00
_cell.angle_gamma   90.00
#
_symmetry.space_group_name_H-M   'P 1'
#
loop_
_entity.id
_entity.type
_entity.pdbx_description
1 polymer ?
#
loop_
_entity_poly.entity_id
_entity_poly.type
_entity_poly.pdbx_seq_one_letter_code
_entity_poly.pdbx_strand_id
1 'polypeptide(L)'
;MSISSAPCESSGIATRVSWGFSGVLLVIYLLTFHAWLMMPTAWVAPSGWIIAVLLTALLVAAAKRRSFVNTFDQVCHGVVILDLWLEAVWVRWHEGYSFYGCAAAFALVLGCYRLWMIREASLPLPNQAA
;
A
#
# COMPACT_ATOMS: atom_id res chain seq x y z
N MET A 1 37.76 -20.50 34.53
CA MET A 1 36.34 -20.57 34.11
C MET A 1 35.88 -19.14 33.87
N SER A 2 35.83 -18.70 32.61
CA SER A 2 35.43 -17.34 32.23
C SER A 2 34.08 -17.44 31.53
N ILE A 3 33.05 -16.84 32.14
CA ILE A 3 31.69 -16.81 31.61
C ILE A 3 31.70 -15.79 30.47
N SER A 4 31.70 -16.31 29.24
CA SER A 4 31.52 -15.51 28.02
C SER A 4 30.12 -14.91 28.05
N SER A 5 30.03 -13.61 28.35
CA SER A 5 28.83 -12.81 28.17
C SER A 5 28.53 -12.71 26.68
N ALA A 6 27.65 -13.57 26.18
CA ALA A 6 27.03 -13.37 24.89
C ALA A 6 26.31 -12.00 24.92
N PRO A 7 26.58 -11.08 23.97
CA PRO A 7 25.67 -9.99 23.76
C PRO A 7 24.33 -10.61 23.35
N CYS A 8 23.31 -10.39 24.17
CA CYS A 8 21.93 -10.57 23.78
C CYS A 8 21.71 -9.61 22.62
N GLU A 9 22.00 -10.09 21.41
CA GLU A 9 21.67 -9.43 20.18
C GLU A 9 20.15 -9.32 20.22
N SER A 10 19.67 -8.15 20.65
CA SER A 10 18.32 -7.70 20.41
C SER A 10 18.21 -7.55 18.90
N SER A 11 18.15 -8.68 18.19
CA SER A 11 17.95 -8.73 16.76
C SER A 11 16.56 -8.19 16.59
N GLY A 12 16.50 -6.88 16.38
CA GLY A 12 15.28 -6.13 16.23
C GLY A 12 14.44 -6.84 15.19
N ILE A 13 13.41 -7.53 15.67
CA ILE A 13 12.21 -7.84 14.90
C ILE A 13 11.44 -6.52 14.75
N ALA A 14 12.15 -5.46 14.35
CA ALA A 14 11.57 -4.39 13.57
C ALA A 14 11.30 -5.06 12.22
N THR A 15 10.15 -5.75 12.14
CA THR A 15 9.49 -6.03 10.87
C THR A 15 9.54 -4.71 10.11
N ARG A 16 10.45 -4.60 9.12
CA ARG A 16 10.55 -3.39 8.31
C ARG A 16 9.29 -3.34 7.48
N VAL A 17 8.22 -2.78 8.05
CA VAL A 17 7.00 -2.45 7.35
C VAL A 17 7.42 -1.47 6.26
N SER A 18 7.64 -2.00 5.06
CA SER A 18 8.15 -1.20 3.96
C SER A 18 7.00 -0.37 3.42
N TRP A 19 7.05 0.94 3.66
CA TRP A 19 6.10 1.92 3.10
C TRP A 19 6.30 2.13 1.60
N GLY A 20 7.37 1.57 1.02
CA GLY A 20 7.73 1.75 -0.38
C GLY A 20 6.61 1.41 -1.35
N PHE A 21 5.95 0.26 -1.18
CA PHE A 21 4.86 -0.11 -2.09
C PHE A 21 3.64 0.81 -1.95
N SER A 22 3.19 1.11 -0.73
CA SER A 22 2.06 2.01 -0.49
C SER A 22 2.33 3.43 -1.02
N GLY A 23 3.55 3.94 -0.84
CA GLY A 23 3.97 5.23 -1.37
C GLY A 23 4.02 5.24 -2.90
N VAL A 24 4.61 4.22 -3.51
CA VAL A 24 4.64 4.07 -4.98
C VAL A 24 3.24 3.96 -5.55
N LEU A 25 2.36 3.16 -4.93
CA LEU A 25 0.98 3.01 -5.35
C LEU A 25 0.22 4.34 -5.29
N LEU A 26 0.37 5.09 -4.20
CA LEU A 26 -0.27 6.41 -4.04
C LEU A 26 0.22 7.41 -5.09
N VAL A 27 1.54 7.47 -5.34
CA VAL A 27 2.10 8.36 -6.36
C VAL A 27 1.61 7.99 -7.76
N ILE A 28 1.64 6.71 -8.12
CA ILE A 28 1.14 6.25 -9.42
C ILE A 28 -0.35 6.55 -9.55
N TYR A 29 -1.15 6.32 -8.50
CA TYR A 29 -2.58 6.63 -8.49
C TYR A 29 -2.80 8.12 -8.80
N LEU A 30 -2.19 9.03 -8.03
CA LEU A 30 -2.36 10.48 -8.21
C LEU A 30 -1.90 10.96 -9.59
N LEU A 31 -0.74 10.48 -10.07
CA LEU A 31 -0.23 10.84 -11.40
C LEU A 31 -1.14 10.35 -12.52
N THR A 32 -1.67 9.13 -12.39
CA THR A 32 -2.57 8.52 -13.39
C THR A 32 -3.84 9.34 -13.53
N PHE A 33 -4.51 9.64 -12.41
CA PHE A 33 -5.73 10.45 -12.44
C PHE A 33 -5.47 11.88 -12.92
N HIS A 34 -4.36 12.49 -12.49
CA HIS A 34 -3.99 13.82 -12.97
C HIS A 34 -3.73 13.83 -14.49
N ALA A 35 -3.09 12.79 -15.03
CA ALA A 35 -2.88 12.64 -16.46
C ALA A 35 -4.21 12.42 -17.21
N TRP A 36 -5.14 11.65 -16.66
CA TRP A 36 -6.45 11.41 -17.26
C TRP A 36 -7.29 12.69 -17.39
N LEU A 37 -7.12 13.67 -16.49
CA LEU A 37 -7.77 14.98 -16.63
C LEU A 37 -7.34 15.74 -17.89
N MET A 38 -6.12 15.51 -18.39
CA MET A 38 -5.56 16.19 -19.56
C MET A 38 -5.66 15.36 -20.85
N MET A 39 -6.12 14.11 -20.74
CA MET A 39 -6.08 13.14 -21.83
C MET A 39 -7.46 12.96 -22.46
N PRO A 40 -7.55 12.72 -23.79
CA PRO A 40 -8.82 12.37 -24.42
C PRO A 40 -9.38 11.07 -23.84
N THR A 41 -10.70 11.02 -23.65
CA THR A 41 -11.43 9.86 -23.08
C THR A 41 -11.10 8.53 -23.75
N ALA A 42 -10.81 8.54 -25.06
CA ALA A 42 -10.45 7.34 -25.82
C ALA A 42 -9.19 6.61 -25.30
N TRP A 43 -8.30 7.33 -24.62
CA TRP A 43 -7.05 6.78 -24.10
C TRP A 43 -7.09 6.41 -22.61
N VAL A 44 -8.14 6.82 -21.89
CA VAL A 44 -8.27 6.56 -20.45
C VAL A 44 -8.44 5.06 -20.16
N ALA A 45 -9.40 4.40 -20.82
CA ALA A 45 -9.61 2.97 -20.65
C ALA A 45 -8.39 2.09 -21.00
N PRO A 46 -7.72 2.25 -22.17
CA PRO A 46 -6.53 1.44 -22.48
C PRO A 46 -5.35 1.74 -21.55
N SER A 47 -5.13 3.00 -21.16
CA SER A 47 -4.05 3.34 -20.22
C SER A 47 -4.31 2.79 -18.82
N GLY A 48 -5.56 2.81 -18.33
CA GLY A 48 -5.91 2.20 -17.05
C GLY A 48 -5.79 0.69 -17.03
N TRP A 49 -6.07 0.00 -18.13
CA TRP A 49 -5.76 -1.42 -18.27
C TRP A 49 -4.25 -1.70 -18.11
N ILE A 50 -3.41 -0.93 -18.82
CA ILE A 50 -1.95 -1.08 -18.75
C ILE A 50 -1.45 -0.83 -17.32
N ILE A 51 -1.93 0.23 -16.68
CA ILE A 51 -1.53 0.62 -15.33
C ILE A 51 -2.01 -0.40 -14.30
N ALA A 52 -3.24 -0.89 -14.40
CA ALA A 52 -3.77 -1.92 -13.50
C ALA A 52 -2.98 -3.23 -13.59
N VAL A 53 -2.61 -3.67 -14.81
CA VAL A 53 -1.75 -4.85 -15.01
C VAL A 53 -0.37 -4.62 -14.41
N LEU A 54 0.24 -3.45 -14.65
CA LEU A 54 1.55 -3.10 -14.10
C LEU A 54 1.54 -3.08 -12.56
N LEU A 55 0.57 -2.42 -11.95
CA LEU A 55 0.41 -2.34 -10.50
C LEU A 55 0.12 -3.72 -9.89
N THR A 56 -0.66 -4.56 -10.56
CA THR A 56 -0.91 -5.94 -10.12
C THR A 56 0.36 -6.78 -10.17
N ALA A 57 1.18 -6.65 -11.23
CA ALA A 57 2.47 -7.32 -11.31
C ALA A 57 3.43 -6.86 -10.20
N LEU A 58 3.45 -5.55 -9.90
CA LEU A 58 4.21 -4.99 -8.78
C LEU A 58 3.69 -5.50 -7.43
N LEU A 59 2.37 -5.61 -7.24
CA LEU A 59 1.74 -6.17 -6.04
C LEU A 59 2.20 -7.61 -5.82
N VAL A 60 2.14 -8.46 -6.87
CA VAL A 60 2.59 -9.86 -6.81
C VAL A 60 4.09 -9.94 -6.53
N ALA A 61 4.91 -9.09 -7.15
CA ALA A 61 6.35 -9.03 -6.92
C ALA A 61 6.69 -8.62 -5.48
N ALA A 62 5.97 -7.63 -4.92
CA ALA A 62 6.11 -7.19 -3.53
C ALA A 62 5.60 -8.25 -2.53
N ALA A 63 4.52 -8.95 -2.87
CA ALA A 63 3.98 -10.05 -2.05
C ALA A 63 4.98 -11.20 -1.93
N LYS A 64 5.67 -11.56 -3.03
CA LYS A 64 6.76 -12.55 -3.02
C LYS A 64 7.94 -12.15 -2.13
N ARG A 65 8.19 -10.85 -1.96
CA ARG A 65 9.27 -10.31 -1.10
C ARG A 65 8.87 -10.13 0.37
N ARG A 66 7.65 -10.57 0.77
CA ARG A 66 7.09 -10.36 2.13
C ARG A 66 7.09 -8.88 2.56
N SER A 67 6.84 -7.96 1.63
CA SER A 67 6.82 -6.51 1.90
C SER A 67 5.55 -6.01 2.62
N PHE A 68 4.56 -6.88 2.80
CA PHE A 68 3.26 -6.56 3.41
C PHE A 68 3.16 -7.08 4.82
N VAL A 69 2.42 -6.35 5.66
CA VAL A 69 2.23 -6.70 7.09
C VAL A 69 1.44 -8.00 7.23
N ASN A 70 0.40 -8.19 6.41
CA ASN A 70 -0.40 -9.41 6.35
C ASN A 70 -1.18 -9.51 5.02
N THR A 71 -1.95 -10.59 4.84
CA THR A 71 -2.82 -10.79 3.67
C THR A 71 -3.89 -9.70 3.56
N PHE A 72 -4.35 -9.16 4.69
CA PHE A 72 -5.31 -8.05 4.70
C PHE A 72 -4.71 -6.77 4.08
N ASP A 73 -3.47 -6.43 4.41
CA ASP A 73 -2.70 -5.33 3.78
C ASP A 73 -2.63 -5.55 2.25
N GLN A 74 -2.36 -6.77 1.79
CA GLN A 74 -2.33 -7.10 0.36
C GLN A 74 -3.68 -6.92 -0.33
N VAL A 75 -4.76 -7.42 0.29
CA VAL A 75 -6.12 -7.29 -0.25
C VAL A 75 -6.53 -5.82 -0.34
N CYS A 76 -6.23 -5.01 0.69
CA CYS A 76 -6.53 -3.59 0.67
C CYS A 76 -5.81 -2.86 -0.47
N HIS A 77 -4.53 -3.18 -0.71
CA HIS A 77 -3.81 -2.65 -1.88
C HIS A 77 -4.41 -3.14 -3.21
N GLY A 78 -4.88 -4.38 -3.27
CA GLY A 78 -5.62 -4.91 -4.42
C GLY A 78 -6.92 -4.16 -4.70
N VAL A 79 -7.67 -3.78 -3.66
CA VAL A 79 -8.89 -2.97 -3.78
C VAL A 79 -8.58 -1.60 -4.38
N VAL A 80 -7.48 -0.96 -4.00
CA VAL A 80 -7.04 0.32 -4.60
C VAL A 80 -6.73 0.18 -6.09
N ILE A 81 -6.08 -0.92 -6.49
CA ILE A 81 -5.79 -1.20 -7.91
C ILE A 81 -7.09 -1.46 -8.68
N LEU A 82 -8.02 -2.19 -8.08
CA LEU A 82 -9.33 -2.46 -8.67
C LEU A 82 -10.14 -1.17 -8.82
N ASP A 83 -10.14 -0.28 -7.83
CA ASP A 83 -10.76 1.05 -7.88
C ASP A 83 -10.21 1.86 -9.06
N LEU A 84 -8.88 1.94 -9.20
CA LEU A 84 -8.23 2.61 -10.34
C LEU A 84 -8.67 2.02 -11.69
N TRP A 85 -8.79 0.69 -11.78
CA TRP A 85 -9.23 0.03 -13.00
C TRP A 85 -10.71 0.31 -13.29
N LEU A 86 -11.58 0.27 -12.28
CA LEU A 86 -13.01 0.57 -12.43
C LEU A 86 -13.21 2.01 -12.89
N GLU A 87 -12.49 2.96 -12.30
CA GLU A 87 -12.48 4.37 -12.72
C GLU A 87 -12.04 4.54 -14.19
N ALA A 88 -11.05 3.76 -14.64
CA ALA A 88 -10.60 3.76 -16.04
C ALA A 88 -11.64 3.23 -17.03
N VAL A 89 -12.46 2.26 -16.61
CA VAL A 89 -13.46 1.61 -17.47
C VAL A 89 -14.78 2.37 -17.41
N TRP A 90 -15.09 2.99 -16.27
CA TRP A 90 -16.34 3.68 -15.98
C TRP A 90 -16.25 5.20 -16.12
N VAL A 91 -15.39 5.67 -17.01
CA VAL A 91 -15.06 7.10 -17.26
C VAL A 91 -16.28 8.00 -17.46
N ARG A 92 -17.40 7.43 -17.94
CA ARG A 92 -18.63 8.19 -18.22
C ARG A 92 -19.31 8.80 -17.00
N TRP A 93 -18.96 8.39 -15.78
CA TRP A 93 -19.65 8.81 -14.55
C TRP A 93 -18.82 9.69 -13.61
N HIS A 94 -17.56 9.98 -13.96
CA HIS A 94 -16.64 10.73 -13.09
C HIS A 94 -16.22 12.05 -13.74
N GLU A 95 -17.10 13.05 -13.66
CA GLU A 95 -16.73 14.44 -13.90
C GLU A 95 -16.27 15.07 -12.57
N GLY A 96 -15.00 15.47 -12.47
CA GLY A 96 -14.48 16.31 -11.38
C GLY A 96 -13.40 15.67 -10.49
N TYR A 97 -13.32 16.16 -9.25
CA TYR A 97 -12.23 15.88 -8.30
C TYR A 97 -12.53 14.71 -7.34
N SER A 98 -13.57 13.90 -7.60
CA SER A 98 -14.03 12.83 -6.70
C SER A 98 -12.95 11.77 -6.41
N PHE A 99 -12.06 11.52 -7.37
CA PHE A 99 -10.95 10.58 -7.23
C PHE A 99 -9.93 10.98 -6.13
N TYR A 100 -9.77 12.28 -5.85
CA TYR A 100 -8.94 12.71 -4.71
C TYR A 100 -9.56 12.30 -3.37
N GLY A 101 -10.89 12.22 -3.30
CA GLY A 101 -11.61 11.70 -2.14
C GLY A 101 -11.34 10.21 -1.93
N CYS A 102 -11.37 9.41 -3.01
CA CYS A 102 -10.99 7.99 -2.97
C CYS A 102 -9.54 7.83 -2.53
N ALA A 103 -8.61 8.59 -3.12
CA ALA A 103 -7.20 8.59 -2.71
C ALA A 103 -7.00 8.92 -1.23
N ALA A 104 -7.70 9.93 -0.72
CA ALA A 104 -7.64 10.34 0.68
C ALA A 104 -8.20 9.25 1.61
N ALA A 105 -9.32 8.64 1.25
CA ALA A 105 -9.93 7.55 2.02
C ALA A 105 -8.99 6.33 2.09
N PHE A 106 -8.39 5.94 0.97
CA PHE A 106 -7.42 4.83 0.95
C PHE A 106 -6.15 5.16 1.72
N ALA A 107 -5.61 6.36 1.57
CA ALA A 107 -4.43 6.80 2.32
C ALA A 107 -4.71 6.80 3.82
N LEU A 108 -5.90 7.22 4.25
CA LEU A 108 -6.32 7.19 5.64
C LEU A 108 -6.46 5.75 6.16
N VAL A 109 -7.22 4.89 5.47
CA VAL A 109 -7.45 3.50 5.90
C VAL A 109 -6.14 2.71 5.95
N LEU A 110 -5.35 2.72 4.87
CA LEU A 110 -4.07 2.00 4.80
C LEU A 110 -3.04 2.57 5.77
N GLY A 111 -2.97 3.92 5.86
CA GLY A 111 -2.04 4.61 6.73
C GLY A 111 -2.33 4.36 8.20
N CYS A 112 -3.57 4.57 8.65
CA CYS A 112 -4.00 4.30 10.02
C CYS A 112 -3.81 2.83 10.39
N TYR A 113 -4.18 1.91 9.52
CA TYR A 113 -4.01 0.48 9.75
C TYR A 113 -2.54 0.09 9.96
N ARG A 114 -1.64 0.56 9.08
CA ARG A 114 -0.19 0.29 9.22
C ARG A 114 0.41 0.94 10.45
N LEU A 115 0.02 2.16 10.80
CA LEU A 115 0.47 2.84 12.01
C LEU A 115 0.01 2.11 13.27
N TRP A 116 -1.22 1.60 13.28
CA TRP A 116 -1.76 0.81 14.38
C TRP A 116 -0.99 -0.50 14.55
N MET A 117 -0.74 -1.24 13.47
CA MET A 117 0.06 -2.47 13.51
C MET A 117 1.50 -2.25 14.00
N ILE A 118 2.14 -1.13 13.61
CA ILE A 118 3.48 -0.77 14.11
C ILE A 118 3.44 -0.50 15.62
N ARG A 119 2.39 0.16 16.11
CA ARG A 119 2.20 0.42 17.54
C ARG A 119 2.01 -0.88 18.32
N GLU A 120 1.16 -1.80 17.85
CA GLU A 120 0.97 -3.10 18.51
C GLU A 120 2.25 -3.93 18.55
N ALA A 121 3.02 -3.93 17.46
CA ALA A 121 4.31 -4.62 17.41
C ALA A 121 5.36 -4.02 18.36
N SER A 122 5.16 -2.80 18.85
CA SER A 122 6.07 -2.09 19.76
C SER A 122 5.67 -2.23 21.24
N LEU A 123 4.51 -2.83 21.54
CA LEU A 123 4.07 -3.01 22.93
C LEU A 123 4.85 -4.14 23.61
N PRO A 124 5.39 -3.93 24.83
CA PRO A 124 6.02 -4.99 25.61
C PRO A 124 5.03 -6.12 25.87
N LEU A 125 5.49 -7.37 25.75
CA LEU A 125 4.67 -8.52 26.14
C LEU A 125 4.34 -8.40 27.64
N PRO A 126 3.07 -8.64 28.06
CA PRO A 126 2.64 -8.49 29.45
C PRO A 126 3.41 -9.35 30.46
N ASN A 127 4.22 -10.30 30.00
CA ASN A 127 5.02 -11.20 30.82
C ASN A 127 6.49 -10.77 31.00
N GLN A 128 6.88 -9.55 30.58
CA GLN A 128 8.21 -8.97 30.81
C GLN A 128 8.20 -7.74 31.73
N ALA A 129 7.06 -7.47 32.39
CA ALA A 129 6.89 -6.35 33.31
C ALA A 129 6.84 -6.77 34.80
N ALA A 130 7.26 -7.99 35.12
CA ALA A 130 7.29 -8.54 36.48
C ALA A 130 8.68 -9.10 36.82
#